data_AF-A0AAV7X6J6-F1
#
_entry.id   AF-A0AAV7X6J6-F1
#
_cell.length_a   1.000
_cell.length_b   1.000
_cell.length_c   1.000
_cell.angle_alpha   90.00
_cell.angle_beta   90.00
_cell.angle_gamma   90.00
#
_symmetry.space_group_name_H-M   'P 1'
#
loop_
_entity.id
_entity.type
_entity.pdbx_description
1 polymer ?
#
loop_
_entity_poly.entity_id
_entity_poly.type
_entity_poly.pdbx_seq_one_letter_code
_entity_poly.pdbx_strand_id
1 'polypeptide(L)'
;MTPTVEVLELISPLEQHVLAVKKMPRLRLLHVSLPRATLQQVKLLNQLFELPAFQRLELDCPFEAALPGLRFATPLAPLGLRWLRSGLHPLRSALSLIRAHAGTLEELELVAATTEPYGCPDLAGELRRCGLKKLRVLRLLRGSHCYVCKHNSEKCKIQKLEIYSGLLEAGAICEVECSKCC
;
A
#
# COMPACT_ATOMS: atom_id res chain seq x y z
N MET A 1 -22.85 25.77 -1.47
CA MET A 1 -21.93 24.97 -0.64
C MET A 1 -21.19 24.01 -1.55
N THR A 2 -19.86 24.12 -1.65
CA THR A 2 -19.05 23.21 -2.48
C THR A 2 -18.86 21.91 -1.72
N PRO A 3 -19.19 20.73 -2.27
CA PRO A 3 -19.07 19.47 -1.56
C PRO A 3 -17.61 19.21 -1.11
N THR A 4 -17.44 18.88 0.18
CA THR A 4 -16.14 18.70 0.86
C THR A 4 -15.87 17.22 1.12
N VAL A 5 -15.81 16.41 0.06
CA VAL A 5 -15.50 14.99 0.21
C VAL A 5 -14.03 14.83 0.63
N GLU A 6 -13.81 14.34 1.84
CA GLU A 6 -12.46 14.07 2.38
C GLU A 6 -12.06 12.59 2.28
N VAL A 7 -13.04 11.69 2.23
CA VAL A 7 -12.87 10.25 2.11
C VAL A 7 -13.74 9.78 0.95
N LEU A 8 -13.15 9.01 0.03
CA LEU A 8 -13.86 8.44 -1.11
C LEU A 8 -13.47 6.98 -1.28
N GLU A 9 -14.47 6.14 -1.51
CA GLU A 9 -14.30 4.76 -1.89
C GLU A 9 -14.72 4.58 -3.35
N LEU A 10 -13.87 3.93 -4.14
CA LEU A 10 -14.11 3.59 -5.53
C LEU A 10 -14.02 2.08 -5.73
N ILE A 11 -15.14 1.46 -6.06
CA ILE A 11 -15.21 0.05 -6.42
C ILE A 11 -15.25 -0.04 -7.95
N SER A 12 -14.27 -0.71 -8.55
CA SER A 12 -14.12 -0.82 -10.02
C SER A 12 -14.19 0.55 -10.73
N PRO A 13 -13.27 1.48 -10.46
CA PRO A 13 -13.32 2.84 -10.99
C PRO A 13 -13.33 2.86 -12.53
N LEU A 14 -14.12 3.79 -13.07
CA LEU A 14 -14.17 4.15 -14.47
C LEU A 14 -13.50 5.52 -14.67
N GLU A 15 -13.26 5.91 -15.92
CA GLU A 15 -12.62 7.18 -16.28
C GLU A 15 -13.33 8.39 -15.67
N GLN A 16 -14.66 8.38 -15.67
CA GLN A 16 -15.46 9.44 -15.03
C GLN A 16 -15.19 9.59 -13.52
N HIS A 17 -14.88 8.48 -12.82
CA HIS A 17 -14.55 8.53 -11.40
C HIS A 17 -13.20 9.19 -11.18
N VAL A 18 -12.21 8.88 -12.03
CA VAL A 18 -10.90 9.54 -12.00
C VAL A 18 -11.06 11.04 -12.23
N LEU A 19 -11.84 11.44 -13.25
CA LEU A 19 -12.12 12.85 -13.54
C LEU A 19 -12.81 13.57 -12.38
N ALA A 20 -13.71 12.88 -11.67
CA ALA A 20 -14.36 13.43 -10.49
C ALA A 20 -13.36 13.64 -9.34
N VAL A 21 -12.49 12.65 -9.07
CA VAL A 21 -11.43 12.73 -8.06
C VAL A 21 -10.50 13.93 -8.31
N LYS A 22 -10.13 14.21 -9.57
CA LYS A 22 -9.28 15.37 -9.90
C LYS A 22 -9.89 16.71 -9.48
N LYS A 23 -11.21 16.77 -9.34
CA LYS A 23 -11.97 17.97 -8.94
C LYS A 23 -12.21 18.04 -7.43
N MET A 24 -11.64 17.13 -6.65
CA MET A 24 -11.81 17.05 -5.18
C MET A 24 -10.52 17.49 -4.46
N PRO A 25 -10.26 18.82 -4.32
CA PRO A 25 -9.01 19.33 -3.75
C PRO A 25 -8.84 19.05 -2.25
N ARG A 26 -9.90 18.57 -1.57
CA ARG A 26 -9.89 18.23 -0.15
C ARG A 26 -9.86 16.72 0.10
N LEU A 27 -9.74 15.89 -0.93
CA LEU A 27 -9.70 14.44 -0.76
C LEU A 27 -8.40 14.05 -0.05
N ARG A 28 -8.53 13.45 1.14
CA ARG A 28 -7.39 13.05 2.00
C ARG A 28 -7.13 11.56 1.95
N LEU A 29 -8.19 10.76 1.83
CA LEU A 29 -8.15 9.32 1.77
C LEU A 29 -8.93 8.83 0.55
N LEU A 30 -8.25 8.04 -0.28
CA LEU A 30 -8.86 7.33 -1.40
C LEU A 30 -8.75 5.82 -1.14
N HIS A 31 -9.89 5.15 -1.05
CA HIS A 31 -9.98 3.70 -1.06
C HIS A 31 -10.31 3.25 -2.49
N VAL A 32 -9.49 2.38 -3.07
CA VAL A 32 -9.73 1.80 -4.39
C VAL A 32 -9.80 0.29 -4.27
N SER A 33 -10.96 -0.27 -4.63
CA SER A 33 -11.20 -1.71 -4.71
C SER A 33 -11.28 -2.19 -6.16
N LEU A 34 -10.45 -3.17 -6.52
CA LEU A 34 -10.37 -3.73 -7.88
C LEU A 34 -10.65 -5.23 -7.90
N PRO A 35 -11.93 -5.67 -7.90
CA PRO A 35 -12.28 -7.08 -7.81
C PRO A 35 -11.80 -7.92 -9.00
N ARG A 36 -11.57 -7.30 -10.16
CA ARG A 36 -11.00 -7.94 -11.36
C ARG A 36 -10.09 -6.95 -12.06
N ALA A 37 -8.78 -7.17 -11.96
CA ALA A 37 -7.78 -6.26 -12.48
C ALA A 37 -7.67 -6.34 -14.02
N THR A 38 -8.11 -5.31 -14.73
CA THR A 38 -8.00 -5.23 -16.22
C THR A 38 -6.93 -4.23 -16.65
N LEU A 39 -6.42 -4.37 -17.87
CA LEU A 39 -5.48 -3.38 -18.46
C LEU A 39 -6.06 -1.96 -18.48
N GLN A 40 -7.39 -1.82 -18.63
CA GLN A 40 -8.06 -0.53 -18.57
C GLN A 40 -7.98 0.08 -17.16
N GLN A 41 -8.18 -0.73 -16.12
CA GLN A 41 -8.04 -0.26 -14.73
C GLN A 41 -6.59 0.11 -14.39
N VAL A 42 -5.59 -0.57 -14.94
CA VAL A 42 -4.18 -0.16 -14.77
C VAL A 42 -3.95 1.26 -15.30
N LYS A 43 -4.51 1.59 -16.47
CA LYS A 43 -4.43 2.95 -17.01
C LYS A 43 -5.12 3.97 -16.10
N LEU A 44 -6.27 3.62 -15.54
CA LEU A 44 -7.01 4.49 -14.62
C LEU A 44 -6.27 4.71 -13.31
N LEU A 45 -5.67 3.67 -12.73
CA LEU A 45 -4.83 3.76 -11.54
C LEU A 45 -3.63 4.68 -11.78
N ASN A 46 -2.94 4.53 -12.92
CA ASN A 46 -1.83 5.43 -13.27
C ASN A 46 -2.30 6.89 -13.24
N GLN A 47 -3.46 7.20 -13.83
CA GLN A 47 -4.00 8.57 -13.79
C GLN A 47 -4.38 9.04 -12.39
N LEU A 48 -4.82 8.15 -11.50
CA LEU A 48 -5.10 8.47 -10.10
C LEU A 48 -3.80 8.76 -9.34
N PHE A 49 -2.74 8.00 -9.56
CA PHE A 49 -1.45 8.19 -8.86
C PHE A 49 -0.67 9.42 -9.29
N GLU A 50 -1.01 10.04 -10.43
CA GLU A 50 -0.48 11.34 -10.84
C GLU A 50 -1.11 12.52 -10.08
N LEU A 51 -2.13 12.29 -9.22
CA LEU A 51 -2.79 13.38 -8.52
C LEU A 51 -1.96 13.86 -7.32
N PRO A 52 -1.54 15.13 -7.28
CA PRO A 52 -0.56 15.62 -6.31
C PRO A 52 -1.08 15.79 -4.88
N ALA A 53 -2.37 15.47 -4.61
CA ALA A 53 -3.08 15.99 -3.45
C ALA A 53 -3.37 14.98 -2.32
N PHE A 54 -3.43 13.67 -2.59
CA PHE A 54 -3.79 12.73 -1.51
C PHE A 54 -2.56 12.21 -0.76
N GLN A 55 -2.68 12.21 0.57
CA GLN A 55 -1.63 11.74 1.48
C GLN A 55 -1.87 10.31 1.96
N ARG A 56 -3.10 9.79 1.80
CA ARG A 56 -3.49 8.46 2.27
C ARG A 56 -4.16 7.68 1.13
N LEU A 57 -3.66 6.48 0.89
CA LEU A 57 -4.18 5.56 -0.13
C LEU A 57 -4.42 4.19 0.49
N GLU A 58 -5.62 3.66 0.28
CA GLU A 58 -5.92 2.26 0.53
C GLU A 58 -6.18 1.58 -0.82
N LEU A 59 -5.36 0.59 -1.15
CA LEU A 59 -5.52 -0.22 -2.34
C LEU A 59 -5.92 -1.63 -1.91
N ASP A 60 -7.22 -1.92 -2.01
CA ASP A 60 -7.75 -3.26 -1.87
C ASP A 60 -7.84 -3.90 -3.25
N CYS A 61 -7.15 -5.01 -3.42
CA CYS A 61 -7.13 -5.69 -4.70
C CYS A 61 -7.01 -7.20 -4.44
N PRO A 62 -8.03 -7.99 -4.79
CA PRO A 62 -7.92 -9.45 -4.87
C PRO A 62 -7.06 -9.79 -6.07
N PHE A 63 -5.75 -9.81 -5.87
CA PHE A 63 -4.86 -10.06 -6.97
C PHE A 63 -4.56 -11.55 -7.09
N GLU A 64 -5.26 -12.18 -8.03
CA GLU A 64 -4.85 -13.48 -8.59
C GLU A 64 -3.64 -13.32 -9.53
N ALA A 65 -3.35 -12.10 -10.02
CA ALA A 65 -2.27 -11.83 -10.99
C ALA A 65 -1.59 -10.47 -10.81
N ALA A 66 -0.31 -10.38 -11.23
CA ALA A 66 0.44 -9.14 -11.34
C ALA A 66 -0.26 -8.11 -12.23
N LEU A 67 -0.12 -6.82 -11.91
CA LEU A 67 -0.57 -5.73 -12.78
C LEU A 67 0.60 -5.18 -13.61
N PRO A 68 0.85 -5.70 -14.83
CA PRO A 68 1.89 -5.16 -15.69
C PRO A 68 1.56 -3.73 -16.11
N GLY A 69 2.56 -2.85 -16.08
CA GLY A 69 2.42 -1.46 -16.55
C GLY A 69 1.83 -0.48 -15.53
N LEU A 70 1.61 -0.91 -14.30
CA LEU A 70 1.31 0.01 -13.20
C LEU A 70 2.53 0.88 -12.91
N ARG A 71 2.35 2.19 -13.04
CA ARG A 71 3.37 3.22 -12.83
C ARG A 71 2.92 4.05 -11.66
N PHE A 72 3.87 4.34 -10.79
CA PHE A 72 3.67 5.20 -9.65
C PHE A 72 4.59 6.38 -9.86
N ALA A 73 4.01 7.56 -10.07
CA ALA A 73 4.78 8.78 -10.16
C ALA A 73 5.63 8.89 -8.89
N THR A 74 6.93 9.12 -9.03
CA THR A 74 7.75 9.49 -7.87
C THR A 74 7.42 10.93 -7.56
N PRO A 75 6.65 11.22 -6.50
CA PRO A 75 6.21 12.57 -6.29
C PRO A 75 7.39 13.40 -5.75
N LEU A 76 7.49 14.65 -6.19
CA LEU A 76 8.49 15.58 -5.68
C LEU A 76 8.13 15.94 -4.24
N ALA A 77 8.99 15.61 -3.28
CA ALA A 77 8.80 16.01 -1.89
C ALA A 77 8.58 17.55 -1.81
N PRO A 78 7.63 18.05 -0.98
CA PRO A 78 6.90 17.35 0.08
C PRO A 78 5.61 16.65 -0.39
N LEU A 79 5.31 16.65 -1.69
CA LEU A 79 4.12 16.01 -2.24
C LEU A 79 4.36 14.50 -2.28
N GLY A 80 3.38 13.70 -1.83
CA GLY A 80 3.46 12.25 -1.86
C GLY A 80 2.67 11.57 -0.75
N LEU A 81 2.51 10.25 -0.89
CA LEU A 81 1.84 9.43 0.11
C LEU A 81 2.60 9.45 1.43
N ARG A 82 1.87 9.71 2.51
CA ARG A 82 2.33 9.55 3.90
C ARG A 82 1.81 8.26 4.52
N TRP A 83 0.62 7.83 4.13
CA TRP A 83 0.03 6.57 4.58
C TRP A 83 -0.38 5.72 3.38
N LEU A 84 -0.01 4.44 3.42
CA LEU A 84 -0.38 3.47 2.40
C LEU A 84 -0.87 2.19 3.08
N ARG A 85 -2.06 1.72 2.74
CA ARG A 85 -2.46 0.33 2.95
C ARG A 85 -2.52 -0.41 1.62
N SER A 86 -1.87 -1.57 1.56
CA SER A 86 -1.86 -2.40 0.34
C SER A 86 -1.79 -3.89 0.67
N GLY A 87 -2.46 -4.70 -0.15
CA GLY A 87 -2.28 -6.16 -0.12
C GLY A 87 -0.95 -6.60 -0.74
N LEU A 88 -0.31 -7.63 -0.18
CA LEU A 88 0.96 -8.17 -0.69
C LEU A 88 0.81 -9.14 -1.85
N HIS A 89 -0.38 -9.48 -2.29
CA HIS A 89 -0.55 -10.16 -3.58
C HIS A 89 -0.99 -9.10 -4.57
N PRO A 90 -0.38 -8.95 -5.76
CA PRO A 90 0.87 -9.55 -6.17
C PRO A 90 2.01 -8.65 -5.66
N LEU A 91 2.92 -9.24 -4.88
CA LEU A 91 3.97 -8.56 -4.13
C LEU A 91 4.71 -7.49 -4.95
N ARG A 92 4.99 -7.81 -6.22
CA ARG A 92 5.67 -6.90 -7.15
C ARG A 92 4.97 -5.55 -7.33
N SER A 93 3.64 -5.52 -7.46
CA SER A 93 2.90 -4.26 -7.68
C SER A 93 2.91 -3.40 -6.41
N ALA A 94 2.69 -4.03 -5.25
CA ALA A 94 2.74 -3.36 -3.97
C ALA A 94 4.15 -2.77 -3.71
N LEU A 95 5.21 -3.55 -3.95
CA LEU A 95 6.59 -3.08 -3.77
C LEU A 95 6.95 -1.93 -4.72
N SER A 96 6.47 -1.95 -5.97
CA SER A 96 6.66 -0.83 -6.90
C SER A 96 6.00 0.46 -6.40
N LEU A 97 4.79 0.38 -5.81
CA LEU A 97 4.10 1.52 -5.19
C LEU A 97 4.89 2.06 -4.00
N ILE A 98 5.30 1.15 -3.11
CA ILE A 98 6.08 1.47 -1.92
C ILE A 98 7.39 2.15 -2.30
N ARG A 99 8.11 1.64 -3.31
CA ARG A 99 9.37 2.24 -3.83
C ARG A 99 9.16 3.65 -4.37
N ALA A 100 8.12 3.87 -5.17
CA ALA A 100 7.85 5.19 -5.74
C ALA A 100 7.55 6.26 -4.70
N HIS A 101 7.02 5.88 -3.54
CA HIS A 101 6.69 6.80 -2.45
C HIS A 101 7.62 6.68 -1.23
N ALA A 102 8.75 5.97 -1.34
CA ALA A 102 9.61 5.68 -0.19
C ALA A 102 10.19 6.93 0.48
N GLY A 103 10.36 8.02 -0.28
CA GLY A 103 10.84 9.32 0.23
C GLY A 103 9.81 10.14 1.01
N THR A 104 8.53 9.74 1.00
CA THR A 104 7.43 10.46 1.68
C THR A 104 6.63 9.60 2.63
N LEU A 105 6.70 8.27 2.51
CA LEU A 105 5.87 7.35 3.28
C LEU A 105 6.28 7.33 4.75
N GLU A 106 5.32 7.61 5.63
CA GLU A 106 5.47 7.66 7.10
C GLU A 106 4.81 6.45 7.76
N GLU A 107 3.72 5.94 7.19
CA GLU A 107 2.97 4.78 7.67
C GLU A 107 2.67 3.80 6.53
N LEU A 108 2.93 2.52 6.78
CA LEU A 108 2.69 1.44 5.81
C LEU A 108 1.91 0.30 6.47
N GLU A 109 0.79 -0.07 5.88
CA GLU A 109 -0.02 -1.21 6.30
C GLU A 109 -0.04 -2.27 5.20
N LEU A 110 0.45 -3.47 5.51
CA LEU A 110 0.59 -4.57 4.56
C LEU A 110 -0.32 -5.72 4.95
N VAL A 111 -1.27 -6.06 4.08
CA VAL A 111 -2.03 -7.31 4.24
C VAL A 111 -1.14 -8.46 3.80
N ALA A 112 -0.66 -9.23 4.78
CA ALA A 112 0.41 -10.20 4.63
C ALA A 112 0.15 -11.44 5.49
N ALA A 113 0.16 -12.63 4.90
CA ALA A 113 0.14 -13.86 5.69
C ALA A 113 1.53 -14.18 6.28
N THR A 114 1.55 -14.93 7.38
CA THR A 114 2.80 -15.46 7.93
C THR A 114 3.29 -16.71 7.20
N THR A 115 2.46 -17.28 6.32
CA THR A 115 2.73 -18.53 5.61
C THR A 115 2.16 -18.49 4.20
N GLU A 116 2.72 -19.32 3.32
CA GLU A 116 2.19 -19.63 1.99
C GLU A 116 0.68 -19.97 1.98
N PRO A 117 -0.03 -19.75 0.87
CA PRO A 117 0.46 -19.20 -0.41
C PRO A 117 0.48 -17.66 -0.45
N TYR A 118 0.01 -17.02 0.63
CA TYR A 118 -0.13 -15.56 0.71
C TYR A 118 0.96 -14.87 1.55
N GLY A 119 1.99 -15.65 1.90
CA GLY A 119 3.15 -15.19 2.65
C GLY A 119 4.21 -14.67 1.70
N CYS A 120 5.03 -13.76 2.18
CA CYS A 120 6.25 -13.35 1.49
C CYS A 120 7.45 -13.79 2.35
N PRO A 121 8.17 -14.86 1.96
CA PRO A 121 9.31 -15.37 2.72
C PRO A 121 10.44 -14.33 2.86
N ASP A 122 10.73 -13.56 1.81
CA ASP A 122 11.78 -12.51 1.80
C ASP A 122 11.20 -11.09 1.98
N LEU A 123 10.14 -10.93 2.79
CA LEU A 123 9.49 -9.62 2.95
C LEU A 123 10.46 -8.57 3.51
N ALA A 124 11.32 -8.97 4.46
CA ALA A 124 12.34 -8.11 5.03
C ALA A 124 13.33 -7.61 3.97
N GLY A 125 13.86 -8.50 3.13
CA GLY A 125 14.79 -8.15 2.06
C GLY A 125 14.15 -7.23 1.02
N GLU A 126 12.88 -7.47 0.66
CA GLU A 126 12.15 -6.62 -0.27
C GLU A 126 11.90 -5.21 0.27
N LEU A 127 11.49 -5.09 1.54
CA LEU A 127 11.26 -3.80 2.20
C LEU A 127 12.56 -3.02 2.40
N ARG A 128 13.65 -3.70 2.77
CA ARG A 128 14.99 -3.10 2.85
C ARG A 128 15.39 -2.43 1.53
N ARG A 129 15.12 -3.10 0.40
CA ARG A 129 15.37 -2.57 -0.96
C ARG A 129 14.51 -1.36 -1.33
N CYS A 130 13.47 -1.03 -0.56
CA CYS A 130 12.58 0.08 -0.87
C CYS A 130 13.10 1.44 -0.42
N GLY A 131 14.07 1.52 0.48
CA GLY A 131 14.66 2.81 0.92
C GLY A 131 13.72 3.69 1.73
N LEU A 132 12.94 3.09 2.64
CA LEU A 132 11.85 3.69 3.42
C LEU A 132 12.31 4.60 4.59
N LYS A 133 13.18 5.57 4.32
CA LYS A 133 13.86 6.37 5.37
C LYS A 133 12.95 7.20 6.28
N LYS A 134 11.74 7.54 5.82
CA LYS A 134 10.77 8.31 6.61
C LYS A 134 9.71 7.44 7.31
N LEU A 135 9.76 6.13 7.09
CA LEU A 135 8.76 5.23 7.66
C LEU A 135 8.92 5.19 9.17
N ARG A 136 7.81 5.47 9.87
CA ARG A 136 7.72 5.46 11.32
C ARG A 136 6.98 4.21 11.82
N VAL A 137 5.98 3.76 11.08
CA VAL A 137 5.16 2.61 11.48
C VAL A 137 4.92 1.70 10.29
N LEU A 138 5.19 0.41 10.48
CA LEU A 138 4.81 -0.67 9.59
C LEU A 138 3.85 -1.63 10.30
N ARG A 139 2.61 -1.73 9.83
CA ARG A 139 1.61 -2.67 10.38
C ARG A 139 1.40 -3.84 9.45
N LEU A 140 1.58 -5.05 9.98
CA LEU A 140 1.25 -6.28 9.30
C LEU A 140 -0.22 -6.64 9.61
N LEU A 141 -1.08 -6.49 8.61
CA LEU A 141 -2.49 -6.84 8.69
C LEU A 141 -2.65 -8.32 8.35
N ARG A 142 -3.15 -9.10 9.31
CA ARG A 142 -3.38 -10.55 9.17
C ARG A 142 -4.81 -10.90 8.78
N GLY A 143 -5.61 -9.89 8.53
CA GLY A 143 -6.96 -9.99 8.03
C GLY A 143 -7.42 -8.62 7.59
N SER A 144 -8.30 -8.58 6.60
CA SER A 144 -9.07 -7.40 6.23
C SER A 144 -10.54 -7.80 6.08
N HIS A 145 -11.40 -6.82 5.76
CA HIS A 145 -12.80 -7.10 5.41
C HIS A 145 -12.96 -8.12 4.27
N CYS A 146 -11.93 -8.29 3.44
CA CYS A 146 -11.97 -9.12 2.23
C CYS A 146 -11.12 -10.39 2.30
N TYR A 147 -10.20 -10.54 3.28
CA TYR A 147 -9.32 -11.71 3.37
C TYR A 147 -9.03 -12.15 4.80
N VAL A 148 -8.95 -13.47 4.98
CA VAL A 148 -8.44 -14.11 6.20
C VAL A 148 -7.06 -14.69 5.88
N CYS A 149 -6.01 -14.08 6.42
CA CYS A 149 -4.67 -14.64 6.28
C CYS A 149 -4.41 -15.68 7.38
N LYS A 150 -3.68 -16.75 7.05
CA LYS A 150 -3.15 -17.66 8.07
C LYS A 150 -2.14 -16.90 8.93
N HIS A 151 -2.33 -16.96 10.24
CA HIS A 151 -1.50 -16.31 11.23
C HIS A 151 -0.95 -17.32 12.22
N ASN A 152 0.37 -17.39 12.34
CA ASN A 152 1.07 -18.12 13.39
C ASN A 152 1.87 -17.13 14.23
N SER A 153 1.60 -17.08 15.53
CA SER A 153 2.18 -16.08 16.43
C SER A 153 3.70 -16.19 16.58
N GLU A 154 4.26 -17.40 16.57
CA GLU A 154 5.71 -17.62 16.67
C GLU A 154 6.42 -17.16 15.39
N LYS A 155 5.91 -17.58 14.23
CA LYS A 155 6.41 -17.12 12.92
C LYS A 155 6.25 -15.60 12.74
N CYS A 156 5.18 -15.03 13.28
CA CYS A 156 4.94 -13.60 13.28
C CYS A 156 6.03 -12.85 14.05
N LYS A 157 6.43 -13.32 15.24
CA LYS A 157 7.53 -12.72 16.02
C LYS A 157 8.84 -12.72 15.23
N ILE A 158 9.19 -13.84 14.60
CA ILE A 158 10.39 -13.97 13.76
C ILE A 158 10.32 -12.97 12.59
N GLN A 159 9.21 -12.98 11.84
CA GLN A 159 9.01 -12.06 10.72
C GLN A 159 9.10 -10.58 11.14
N LYS A 160 8.50 -10.19 12.27
CA LYS A 160 8.60 -8.81 12.78
C LYS A 160 10.04 -8.40 13.05
N LEU A 161 10.83 -9.29 13.68
CA LEU A 161 12.24 -9.05 13.99
C LEU A 161 13.10 -8.94 12.73
N GLU A 162 12.88 -9.81 11.75
CA GLU A 162 13.58 -9.77 10.47
C GLU A 162 13.30 -8.46 9.72
N ILE A 163 12.02 -8.05 9.64
CA ILE A 163 11.62 -6.78 9.01
C ILE A 163 12.25 -5.59 9.73
N TYR A 164 12.16 -5.57 11.06
CA TYR A 164 12.74 -4.49 11.86
C TYR A 164 14.25 -4.38 11.61
N SER A 165 14.97 -5.50 11.65
CA SER A 165 16.42 -5.54 11.41
C SER A 165 16.75 -5.06 10.00
N GLY A 166 16.02 -5.54 8.98
CA GLY A 166 16.23 -5.14 7.58
C GLY A 166 15.94 -3.65 7.32
N LEU A 167 14.94 -3.08 7.98
CA LEU A 167 14.63 -1.64 7.88
C LEU A 167 15.66 -0.79 8.61
N LEU A 168 16.14 -1.24 9.77
CA LEU A 168 17.21 -0.58 10.51
C LEU A 168 18.51 -0.53 9.69
N GLU A 169 18.88 -1.63 9.04
CA GLU A 169 20.00 -1.68 8.09
C GLU A 169 19.86 -0.68 6.93
N ALA A 170 18.63 -0.43 6.46
CA ALA A 170 18.33 0.57 5.43
C ALA A 170 18.30 2.02 5.96
N GLY A 171 18.53 2.23 7.25
CA GLY A 171 18.49 3.54 7.90
C GLY A 171 17.09 4.05 8.21
N ALA A 172 16.10 3.16 8.32
CA ALA A 172 14.74 3.48 8.76
C ALA A 172 14.52 3.00 10.20
N ILE A 173 14.17 3.92 11.10
CA ILE A 173 13.77 3.59 12.47
C ILE A 173 12.25 3.56 12.49
N CYS A 174 11.67 2.37 12.55
CA CYS A 174 10.23 2.18 12.50
C CYS A 174 9.75 1.14 13.51
N GLU A 175 8.52 1.35 13.99
CA GLU A 175 7.79 0.36 14.77
C GLU A 175 7.16 -0.66 13.82
N VAL A 176 7.35 -1.94 14.13
CA VAL A 176 6.75 -3.04 13.38
C VAL A 176 5.65 -3.67 14.22
N GLU A 177 4.41 -3.56 13.77
CA GLU A 177 3.20 -4.00 14.46
C GLU A 177 2.51 -5.15 13.72
N CYS A 178 1.63 -5.87 14.42
CA CYS A 178 0.79 -6.91 13.83
C CYS A 178 -0.65 -6.72 14.31
N SER A 179 -1.64 -6.80 13.41
CA SER A 179 -3.05 -6.63 13.80
C SER A 179 -3.62 -7.77 14.66
N LYS A 180 -2.86 -8.85 14.89
CA LYS A 180 -3.27 -10.03 15.67
C LYS A 180 -2.34 -10.35 16.84
N CYS A 181 -1.14 -9.78 16.89
CA CYS A 181 -0.23 -9.93 18.03
C CYS A 181 -0.09 -8.58 18.70
N CYS A 182 -0.30 -8.53 20.02
CA CYS A 182 0.22 -7.45 20.85
C CYS A 182 1.75 -7.51 20.83
#